data_AF-A0A7R9B7L2-F1
#
_entry.id   AF-A0A7R9B7L2-F1
#
_cell.length_a   1.000
_cell.length_b   1.000
_cell.length_c   1.000
_cell.angle_alpha   90.00
_cell.angle_beta   90.00
_cell.angle_gamma   90.00
#
_symmetry.space_group_name_H-M   'P 1'
#
loop_
_entity.id
_entity.type
_entity.pdbx_description
1 polymer ?
#
loop_
_entity_poly.entity_id
_entity_poly.type
_entity_poly.pdbx_seq_one_letter_code
_entity_poly.pdbx_strand_id
1 'polypeptide(L)'
;MLLFVSALARPRRRLTELLCKTALEPNVSQGTKSFCPMFLRTPKRFLPHSDNQEVVGGIELIVNRLEGPDLVHQRAMPTDEVDTVECGLALRSIGYRSVKADPKIPFDNTRGRVKNSNGVIEPGLYSAGWLATGPMGVILSTMNNAFTVAQTIAKDFKDGVVDPITKKSGFQHVCSLLKDKGVQWVSFSDWERIDQVEKERGARRGKPREKIVDIKEMLFIAGSKR
;
A
#
# COMPACT_ATOMS: atom_id res chain seq x y z
N MET A 1 -20.08 -28.67 -0.86
CA MET A 1 -19.62 -27.31 -0.50
C MET A 1 -19.37 -27.15 1.00
N LEU A 2 -20.29 -27.55 1.88
CA LEU A 2 -20.18 -27.36 3.34
C LEU A 2 -19.02 -28.13 4.03
N LEU A 3 -18.71 -29.36 3.59
CA LEU A 3 -17.62 -30.19 4.16
C LEU A 3 -16.22 -29.59 4.00
N PHE A 4 -16.05 -28.72 3.01
CA PHE A 4 -14.77 -28.11 2.67
C PHE A 4 -14.49 -26.86 3.52
N VAL A 5 -15.53 -26.07 3.76
CA VAL A 5 -15.43 -24.80 4.49
C VAL A 5 -15.06 -25.06 5.96
N SER A 6 -15.58 -26.14 6.55
CA SER A 6 -15.28 -26.52 7.93
C SER A 6 -13.79 -26.84 8.18
N ALA A 7 -13.07 -27.32 7.15
CA ALA A 7 -11.65 -27.65 7.20
C ALA A 7 -10.72 -26.41 7.11
N LEU A 8 -11.25 -25.22 6.81
CA LEU A 8 -10.45 -23.99 6.72
C LEU A 8 -10.10 -23.45 8.12
N ALA A 9 -8.93 -22.81 8.23
CA ALA A 9 -8.55 -22.06 9.43
C ALA A 9 -9.59 -20.97 9.73
N ARG A 10 -9.80 -20.68 11.04
CA ARG A 10 -10.90 -19.83 11.53
C ARG A 10 -11.11 -18.51 10.75
N PRO A 11 -10.07 -17.70 10.43
CA PRO A 11 -10.28 -16.46 9.68
C PRO A 11 -10.82 -16.70 8.26
N ARG A 12 -10.27 -17.68 7.53
CA ARG A 12 -10.71 -18.03 6.17
C ARG A 12 -12.10 -18.65 6.18
N ARG A 13 -12.36 -19.56 7.13
CA ARG A 13 -13.67 -20.20 7.28
C ARG A 13 -14.80 -19.19 7.41
N ARG A 14 -14.69 -18.25 8.37
CA ARG A 14 -15.75 -17.24 8.60
C ARG A 14 -16.00 -16.36 7.38
N LEU A 15 -14.96 -15.99 6.65
CA LEU A 15 -15.09 -15.22 5.41
C LEU A 15 -15.82 -16.02 4.33
N THR A 16 -15.42 -17.28 4.11
CA THR A 16 -16.05 -18.15 3.12
C THR A 16 -17.51 -18.46 3.45
N GLU A 17 -17.82 -18.72 4.73
CA GLU A 17 -19.21 -18.91 5.20
C GLU A 17 -20.09 -17.70 4.89
N LEU A 18 -19.58 -16.49 5.16
CA LEU A 18 -20.30 -15.25 4.85
C LEU A 18 -20.54 -15.10 3.34
N LEU A 19 -19.51 -15.31 2.51
CA LEU A 19 -19.64 -15.24 1.04
C LEU A 19 -20.67 -16.24 0.51
N CYS A 20 -20.61 -17.50 0.97
CA CYS A 20 -21.56 -18.54 0.58
C CYS A 20 -22.98 -18.19 1.01
N LYS A 21 -23.17 -17.72 2.26
CA LYS A 21 -24.47 -17.32 2.76
C LYS A 21 -25.07 -16.20 1.92
N THR A 22 -24.31 -15.14 1.66
CA THR A 22 -24.76 -14.00 0.83
C THR A 22 -25.05 -14.40 -0.61
N ALA A 23 -24.29 -15.32 -1.20
CA ALA A 23 -24.51 -15.77 -2.58
C ALA A 23 -25.74 -16.68 -2.75
N LEU A 24 -26.12 -17.42 -1.70
CA LEU A 24 -27.25 -18.36 -1.72
C LEU A 24 -28.57 -17.72 -1.27
N GLU A 25 -28.51 -16.61 -0.54
CA GLU A 25 -29.71 -15.85 -0.16
C GLU A 25 -30.29 -15.16 -1.40
N PRO A 26 -31.60 -15.28 -1.67
CA PRO A 26 -32.22 -14.59 -2.79
C PRO A 26 -32.06 -13.08 -2.65
N ASN A 27 -31.59 -12.42 -3.72
CA ASN A 27 -31.39 -10.98 -3.75
C ASN A 27 -32.72 -10.23 -3.55
N VAL A 28 -32.95 -9.70 -2.34
CA VAL A 28 -34.09 -8.78 -2.03
C VAL A 28 -33.68 -7.31 -2.17
N SER A 29 -32.58 -7.02 -2.87
CA SER A 29 -32.05 -5.66 -2.98
C SER A 29 -32.91 -4.79 -3.91
N GLN A 30 -33.61 -3.81 -3.33
CA GLN A 30 -34.35 -2.76 -4.03
C GLN A 30 -33.48 -1.54 -4.43
N GLY A 31 -32.16 -1.62 -4.24
CA GLY A 31 -31.24 -0.51 -4.51
C GLY A 31 -30.86 -0.37 -5.99
N THR A 32 -30.53 0.85 -6.42
CA THR A 32 -30.05 1.16 -7.79
C THR A 32 -28.56 0.89 -8.02
N LYS A 33 -27.83 0.45 -6.98
CA LYS A 33 -26.40 0.15 -7.03
C LYS A 33 -26.17 -1.30 -6.61
N SER A 34 -25.30 -1.99 -7.35
CA SER A 34 -24.91 -3.37 -7.06
C SER A 34 -23.39 -3.50 -6.97
N PHE A 35 -22.94 -4.51 -6.23
CA PHE A 35 -21.55 -4.93 -6.17
C PHE A 35 -21.48 -6.40 -6.52
N CYS A 36 -20.75 -6.74 -7.58
CA CYS A 36 -20.66 -8.10 -8.10
C CYS A 36 -19.20 -8.56 -8.12
N PRO A 37 -18.77 -9.40 -7.16
CA PRO A 37 -17.47 -10.04 -7.21
C PRO A 37 -17.40 -11.04 -8.37
N MET A 38 -16.49 -10.83 -9.31
CA MET A 38 -16.17 -11.79 -10.37
C MET A 38 -14.88 -12.52 -10.04
N PHE A 39 -14.92 -13.84 -9.98
CA PHE A 39 -13.76 -14.69 -9.71
C PHE A 39 -13.24 -15.34 -11.00
N LEU A 40 -12.02 -15.88 -10.94
CA LEU A 40 -11.41 -16.59 -12.05
C LEU A 40 -11.38 -15.77 -13.35
N ARG A 41 -11.03 -14.50 -13.25
CA ARG A 41 -10.87 -13.57 -14.37
C ARG A 41 -9.52 -12.88 -14.30
N THR A 42 -8.80 -12.90 -15.41
CA THR A 42 -7.53 -12.18 -15.56
C THR A 42 -7.73 -11.04 -16.57
N PRO A 43 -7.39 -9.79 -16.25
CA PRO A 43 -7.52 -8.69 -17.20
C PRO A 43 -6.62 -8.90 -18.41
N LYS A 44 -7.22 -8.95 -19.62
CA LYS A 44 -6.52 -9.14 -20.90
C LYS A 44 -6.15 -7.80 -21.53
N ARG A 45 -7.14 -6.93 -21.72
CA ARG A 45 -6.96 -5.57 -22.26
C ARG A 45 -8.14 -4.67 -21.91
N PHE A 46 -7.89 -3.36 -21.88
CA PHE A 46 -8.94 -2.35 -21.84
C PHE A 46 -9.47 -2.09 -23.24
N LEU A 47 -10.78 -1.88 -23.34
CA LEU A 47 -11.48 -1.53 -24.56
C LEU A 47 -11.77 -0.03 -24.54
N PRO A 48 -11.60 0.67 -25.68
CA PRO A 48 -12.00 2.07 -25.81
C PRO A 48 -13.53 2.21 -25.75
N HIS A 49 -14.01 3.38 -25.33
CA HIS A 49 -15.42 3.77 -25.46
C HIS A 49 -15.77 4.00 -26.94
N SER A 50 -17.03 3.74 -27.32
CA SER A 50 -17.50 3.88 -28.72
C SER A 50 -17.26 5.28 -29.29
N ASP A 51 -17.51 6.30 -28.46
CA ASP A 51 -17.51 7.70 -28.89
C ASP A 51 -16.15 8.40 -28.68
N ASN A 52 -15.28 7.85 -27.81
CA ASN A 52 -13.98 8.44 -27.50
C ASN A 52 -12.95 7.33 -27.20
N GLN A 53 -11.97 7.19 -28.08
CA GLN A 53 -10.96 6.15 -27.98
C GLN A 53 -9.94 6.35 -26.84
N GLU A 54 -9.86 7.53 -26.24
CA GLU A 54 -8.99 7.82 -25.10
C GLU A 54 -9.60 7.41 -23.74
N VAL A 55 -10.88 7.05 -23.73
CA VAL A 55 -11.62 6.69 -22.52
C VAL A 55 -11.91 5.19 -22.52
N VAL A 56 -11.86 4.57 -21.34
CA VAL A 56 -12.25 3.16 -21.19
C VAL A 56 -13.75 3.00 -21.40
N GLY A 57 -14.15 2.09 -22.28
CA GLY A 57 -15.52 1.63 -22.48
C GLY A 57 -15.78 0.23 -21.93
N GLY A 58 -14.72 -0.54 -21.69
CA GLY A 58 -14.84 -1.87 -21.11
C GLY A 58 -13.50 -2.55 -20.85
N ILE A 59 -13.57 -3.80 -20.40
CA ILE A 59 -12.41 -4.65 -20.18
C ILE A 59 -12.69 -6.06 -20.67
N GLU A 60 -11.75 -6.62 -21.43
CA GLU A 60 -11.72 -8.04 -21.74
C GLU A 60 -11.01 -8.81 -20.62
N LEU A 61 -11.62 -9.91 -20.21
CA LEU A 61 -11.17 -10.76 -19.14
C LEU A 61 -11.02 -12.19 -19.65
N ILE A 62 -9.85 -12.80 -19.46
CA ILE A 62 -9.66 -14.23 -19.70
C ILE A 62 -10.32 -15.01 -18.57
N VAL A 63 -11.14 -16.00 -18.92
CA VAL A 63 -11.69 -16.97 -17.97
C VAL A 63 -10.55 -17.89 -17.52
N ASN A 64 -10.45 -18.14 -16.22
CA ASN A 64 -9.44 -19.04 -15.66
C ASN A 64 -10.09 -20.29 -15.06
N ARG A 65 -9.30 -21.35 -14.98
CA ARG A 65 -9.55 -22.50 -14.10
C ARG A 65 -8.47 -22.59 -13.02
N LEU A 66 -8.76 -23.25 -11.91
CA LEU A 66 -7.77 -23.46 -10.86
C LEU A 66 -7.05 -24.80 -11.08
N GLU A 67 -5.73 -24.78 -11.06
CA GLU A 67 -4.89 -25.98 -11.10
C GLU A 67 -3.89 -25.96 -9.94
N GLY A 68 -3.65 -27.11 -9.31
CA GLY A 68 -2.69 -27.25 -8.23
C GLY A 68 -3.04 -28.36 -7.25
N PRO A 69 -2.09 -28.75 -6.38
CA PRO A 69 -2.21 -29.95 -5.55
C PRO A 69 -3.19 -29.77 -4.39
N ASP A 70 -3.38 -28.54 -3.91
CA ASP A 70 -4.29 -28.20 -2.83
C ASP A 70 -4.70 -26.73 -2.94
N LEU A 71 -5.64 -26.32 -2.10
CA LEU A 71 -6.27 -25.00 -2.05
C LEU A 71 -5.36 -23.81 -1.77
N VAL A 72 -4.24 -24.07 -1.10
CA VAL A 72 -3.27 -23.05 -0.75
C VAL A 72 -2.30 -22.84 -1.91
N HIS A 73 -2.07 -23.89 -2.71
CA HIS A 73 -1.11 -23.93 -3.79
C HIS A 73 -1.74 -23.94 -5.19
N GLN A 74 -3.04 -23.64 -5.32
CA GLN A 74 -3.67 -23.49 -6.64
C GLN A 74 -3.21 -22.22 -7.35
N ARG A 75 -3.19 -22.28 -8.67
CA ARG A 75 -2.93 -21.15 -9.57
C ARG A 75 -4.08 -21.01 -10.55
N ALA A 76 -4.39 -19.76 -10.90
CA ALA A 76 -5.30 -19.47 -12.00
C ALA A 76 -4.58 -19.73 -13.32
N MET A 77 -5.12 -20.66 -14.11
CA MET A 77 -4.64 -21.02 -15.43
C MET A 77 -5.63 -20.49 -16.48
N PRO A 78 -5.15 -19.77 -17.52
CA PRO A 78 -6.02 -19.22 -18.54
C PRO A 78 -6.68 -20.33 -19.35
N THR A 79 -7.93 -20.10 -19.76
CA THR A 79 -8.62 -20.86 -20.80
C THR A 79 -8.66 -20.05 -22.10
N ASP A 80 -9.27 -20.61 -23.14
CA ASP A 80 -9.50 -19.90 -24.42
C ASP A 80 -10.74 -18.99 -24.39
N GLU A 81 -11.51 -19.02 -23.30
CA GLU A 81 -12.73 -18.23 -23.13
C GLU A 81 -12.42 -16.80 -22.66
N VAL A 82 -13.17 -15.84 -23.20
CA VAL A 82 -13.04 -14.42 -22.88
C VAL A 82 -14.41 -13.86 -22.56
N ASP A 83 -14.50 -13.13 -21.45
CA ASP A 83 -15.65 -12.30 -21.09
C ASP A 83 -15.34 -10.83 -21.31
N THR A 84 -16.37 -10.06 -21.66
CA THR A 84 -16.27 -8.60 -21.75
C THR A 84 -17.18 -7.96 -20.72
N VAL A 85 -16.65 -6.98 -19.98
CA VAL A 85 -17.42 -6.16 -19.04
C VAL A 85 -17.37 -4.72 -19.50
N GLU A 86 -18.52 -4.14 -19.82
CA GLU A 86 -18.65 -2.71 -20.09
C GLU A 86 -18.41 -1.91 -18.81
N CYS A 87 -17.52 -0.93 -18.88
CA CYS A 87 -17.20 -0.07 -17.75
C CYS A 87 -16.59 1.26 -18.19
N GLY A 88 -16.98 2.34 -17.51
CA GLY A 88 -16.41 3.69 -17.72
C GLY A 88 -15.23 4.02 -16.80
N LEU A 89 -14.86 3.11 -15.89
CA LEU A 89 -13.74 3.29 -14.96
C LEU A 89 -13.14 1.94 -14.57
N ALA A 90 -11.82 1.83 -14.68
CA ALA A 90 -11.07 0.67 -14.21
C ALA A 90 -10.04 1.08 -13.15
N LEU A 91 -10.10 0.45 -11.98
CA LEU A 91 -9.19 0.73 -10.85
C LEU A 91 -8.35 -0.52 -10.56
N ARG A 92 -7.02 -0.39 -10.70
CA ARG A 92 -6.08 -1.49 -10.40
C ARG A 92 -5.80 -1.54 -8.90
N SER A 93 -6.30 -2.58 -8.23
CA SER A 93 -6.05 -2.84 -6.79
C SER A 93 -5.31 -4.17 -6.58
N ILE A 94 -4.15 -4.33 -7.24
CA ILE A 94 -3.36 -5.57 -7.29
C ILE A 94 -2.05 -5.50 -6.49
N GLY A 95 -2.01 -4.61 -5.48
CA GLY A 95 -0.84 -4.37 -4.65
C GLY A 95 0.03 -3.21 -5.13
N TYR A 96 1.01 -2.87 -4.31
CA TYR A 96 1.95 -1.77 -4.51
C TYR A 96 3.36 -2.29 -4.77
N ARG A 97 4.28 -1.40 -5.13
CA ARG A 97 5.73 -1.69 -5.16
C ARG A 97 6.47 -0.46 -4.63
N SER A 98 7.54 -0.70 -3.86
CA SER A 98 8.44 0.37 -3.47
C SER A 98 9.24 0.84 -4.69
N VAL A 99 9.74 2.07 -4.64
CA VAL A 99 10.61 2.64 -5.67
C VAL A 99 12.01 2.79 -5.08
N LYS A 100 13.03 2.49 -5.88
CA LYS A 100 14.43 2.67 -5.50
C LYS A 100 14.75 4.17 -5.48
N ALA A 101 14.91 4.73 -4.28
CA ALA A 101 15.14 6.17 -4.10
C ALA A 101 16.61 6.60 -4.32
N ASP A 102 17.57 5.70 -4.04
CA ASP A 102 19.00 5.97 -4.17
C ASP A 102 19.70 4.79 -4.87
N PRO A 103 20.57 5.03 -5.88
CA PRO A 103 21.30 3.98 -6.59
C PRO A 103 22.14 3.07 -5.69
N LYS A 104 22.60 3.57 -4.53
CA LYS A 104 23.45 2.84 -3.58
C LYS A 104 22.68 1.82 -2.75
N ILE A 105 21.36 1.94 -2.63
CA ILE A 105 20.56 1.01 -1.82
C ILE A 105 20.37 -0.33 -2.57
N PRO A 106 20.74 -1.48 -1.97
CA PRO A 106 20.44 -2.79 -2.54
C PRO A 106 18.93 -3.02 -2.67
N PHE A 107 18.45 -3.24 -3.90
CA PHE A 107 17.02 -3.32 -4.20
C PHE A 107 16.67 -4.55 -5.04
N ASP A 108 15.55 -5.20 -4.72
CA ASP A 108 14.97 -6.28 -5.50
C ASP A 108 13.82 -5.72 -6.34
N ASN A 109 14.08 -5.44 -7.62
CA ASN A 109 13.09 -4.90 -8.55
C ASN A 109 11.93 -5.87 -8.79
N THR A 110 12.19 -7.18 -8.75
CA THR A 110 11.17 -8.21 -8.96
C THR A 110 10.16 -8.22 -7.82
N ARG A 111 10.65 -8.12 -6.57
CA ARG A 111 9.80 -8.07 -5.36
C ARG A 111 9.34 -6.66 -4.99
N GLY A 112 9.95 -5.61 -5.55
CA GLY A 112 9.60 -4.20 -5.27
C GLY A 112 9.92 -3.77 -3.84
N ARG A 113 11.05 -4.22 -3.28
CA ARG A 113 11.47 -3.95 -1.90
C ARG A 113 13.00 -3.98 -1.76
N VAL A 114 13.54 -3.45 -0.66
CA VAL A 114 15.00 -3.51 -0.42
C VAL A 114 15.46 -4.92 -0.11
N LYS A 115 16.69 -5.26 -0.51
CA LYS A 115 17.32 -6.52 -0.09
C LYS A 115 17.77 -6.34 1.36
N ASN A 116 17.20 -7.14 2.25
CA ASN A 116 17.50 -7.11 3.67
C ASN A 116 17.39 -8.51 4.29
N SER A 117 18.08 -8.70 5.40
CA SER A 117 18.00 -9.88 6.26
C SER A 117 17.40 -9.45 7.60
N ASN A 118 16.12 -9.76 7.82
CA ASN A 118 15.37 -9.35 9.02
C ASN A 118 15.45 -7.83 9.30
N GLY A 119 15.38 -7.02 8.25
CA GLY A 119 15.46 -5.56 8.31
C GLY A 119 16.87 -4.98 8.23
N VAL A 120 17.92 -5.78 8.34
CA VAL A 120 19.32 -5.31 8.15
C VAL A 120 19.67 -5.30 6.67
N ILE A 121 20.11 -4.16 6.14
CA ILE A 121 20.66 -4.06 4.79
C ILE A 121 22.18 -4.23 4.85
N GLU A 122 22.83 -3.41 5.69
CA GLU A 122 24.26 -3.44 6.02
C GLU A 122 24.47 -2.74 7.37
N PRO A 123 25.64 -2.87 8.03
CA PRO A 123 25.90 -2.21 9.31
C PRO A 123 25.60 -0.70 9.27
N GLY A 124 24.65 -0.25 10.11
CA GLY A 124 24.23 1.15 10.15
C GLY A 124 23.13 1.54 9.16
N LEU A 125 22.65 0.61 8.32
CA LEU A 125 21.55 0.82 7.38
C LEU A 125 20.48 -0.28 7.52
N TYR A 126 19.27 0.13 7.88
CA TYR A 126 18.16 -0.75 8.21
C TYR A 126 16.90 -0.36 7.45
N SER A 127 15.95 -1.27 7.39
CA SER A 127 14.64 -1.08 6.76
C SER A 127 13.55 -1.70 7.60
N ALA A 128 12.40 -1.02 7.67
CA ALA A 128 11.20 -1.49 8.36
C ALA A 128 9.95 -1.24 7.50
N GLY A 129 8.85 -1.86 7.89
CA GLY A 129 7.56 -1.78 7.21
C GLY A 129 7.61 -2.32 5.78
N TRP A 130 6.73 -1.80 4.92
CA TRP A 130 6.55 -2.30 3.55
C TRP A 130 7.81 -2.24 2.68
N LEU A 131 8.73 -1.31 2.97
CA LEU A 131 10.01 -1.26 2.26
C LEU A 131 10.84 -2.52 2.53
N ALA A 132 10.74 -3.11 3.73
CA ALA A 132 11.46 -4.31 4.12
C ALA A 132 10.68 -5.60 3.80
N THR A 133 9.38 -5.63 4.07
CA THR A 133 8.55 -6.84 4.01
C THR A 133 7.72 -6.97 2.73
N GLY A 134 7.59 -5.91 1.95
CA GLY A 134 6.61 -5.81 0.86
C GLY A 134 5.25 -5.30 1.36
N PRO A 135 4.34 -4.95 0.44
CA PRO A 135 3.07 -4.27 0.76
C PRO A 135 1.98 -5.22 1.26
N MET A 136 2.30 -5.96 2.31
CA MET A 136 1.39 -6.93 2.92
C MET A 136 1.25 -6.66 4.41
N GLY A 137 0.08 -7.01 4.95
CA GLY A 137 -0.23 -6.87 6.36
C GLY A 137 -0.87 -5.53 6.72
N VAL A 138 -1.41 -5.48 7.94
CA VAL A 138 -2.09 -4.32 8.51
C VAL A 138 -1.12 -3.48 9.35
N ILE A 139 -1.58 -2.34 9.88
CA ILE A 139 -0.80 -1.43 10.73
C ILE A 139 -0.08 -2.17 11.86
N LEU A 140 -0.76 -3.11 12.54
CA LEU A 140 -0.19 -3.90 13.63
C LEU A 140 1.01 -4.75 13.19
N SER A 141 0.94 -5.37 12.01
CA SER A 141 2.07 -6.16 11.49
C SER A 141 3.27 -5.29 11.13
N THR A 142 3.02 -4.07 10.65
CA THR A 142 4.07 -3.07 10.39
C THR A 142 4.72 -2.61 11.69
N MET A 143 3.91 -2.35 12.72
CA MET A 143 4.40 -1.97 14.06
C MET A 143 5.30 -3.05 14.67
N ASN A 144 4.87 -4.30 14.66
CA ASN A 144 5.66 -5.41 15.19
C ASN A 144 6.97 -5.59 14.43
N ASN A 145 6.94 -5.49 13.10
CA ASN A 145 8.16 -5.51 12.30
C ASN A 145 9.12 -4.37 12.69
N ALA A 146 8.62 -3.15 12.84
CA ALA A 146 9.43 -2.02 13.25
C ALA A 146 10.08 -2.22 14.63
N PHE A 147 9.37 -2.82 15.59
CA PHE A 147 9.95 -3.17 16.90
C PHE A 147 11.07 -4.19 16.78
N THR A 148 10.92 -5.23 15.97
CA THR A 148 12.00 -6.20 15.73
C THR A 148 13.24 -5.51 15.15
N VAL A 149 13.06 -4.61 14.17
CA VAL A 149 14.17 -3.86 13.57
C VAL A 149 14.84 -2.94 14.60
N ALA A 150 14.06 -2.25 15.44
CA ALA A 150 14.59 -1.40 16.50
C ALA A 150 15.41 -2.20 17.53
N GLN A 151 14.96 -3.41 17.89
CA GLN A 151 15.70 -4.31 18.77
C GLN A 151 17.03 -4.75 18.12
N THR A 152 17.03 -5.03 16.82
CA THR A 152 18.26 -5.33 16.08
C THR A 152 19.22 -4.14 16.08
N ILE A 153 18.74 -2.93 15.82
CA ILE A 153 19.57 -1.72 15.89
C ILE A 153 20.19 -1.56 17.28
N ALA A 154 19.40 -1.69 18.35
CA ALA A 154 19.89 -1.57 19.72
C ALA A 154 20.95 -2.64 20.04
N LYS A 155 20.77 -3.87 19.54
CA LYS A 155 21.74 -4.94 19.66
C LYS A 155 23.04 -4.62 18.91
N ASP A 156 22.96 -4.14 17.68
CA ASP A 156 24.12 -3.82 16.86
C ASP A 156 24.99 -2.71 17.48
N PHE A 157 24.37 -1.73 18.16
CA PHE A 157 25.10 -0.75 18.96
C PHE A 157 25.78 -1.37 20.19
N LYS A 158 25.09 -2.29 20.89
CA LYS A 158 25.64 -2.97 22.07
C LYS A 158 26.82 -3.88 21.70
N ASP A 159 26.72 -4.56 20.56
CA ASP A 159 27.69 -5.53 20.08
C ASP A 159 28.84 -4.86 19.29
N GLY A 160 28.81 -3.53 19.12
CA GLY A 160 29.86 -2.77 18.42
C GLY A 160 29.85 -2.92 16.90
N VAL A 161 28.79 -3.49 16.31
CA VAL A 161 28.58 -3.60 14.85
C VAL A 161 28.43 -2.21 14.23
N VAL A 162 27.77 -1.30 14.95
CA VAL A 162 27.69 0.12 14.60
C VAL A 162 28.48 0.91 15.62
N ASP A 163 29.40 1.75 15.14
CA ASP A 163 30.23 2.62 15.99
C ASP A 163 29.36 3.46 16.94
N PRO A 164 29.42 3.19 18.26
CA PRO A 164 28.66 3.92 19.26
C PRO A 164 29.42 5.15 19.80
N ILE A 165 30.71 5.28 19.50
CA ILE A 165 31.63 6.22 20.16
C ILE A 165 31.76 7.50 19.34
N THR A 166 31.90 7.39 18.01
CA THR A 166 32.09 8.57 17.16
C THR A 166 30.84 9.43 17.15
N LYS A 167 30.97 10.67 17.63
CA LYS A 167 29.88 11.66 17.57
C LYS A 167 29.54 11.99 16.12
N LYS A 168 28.33 11.63 15.70
CA LYS A 168 27.76 12.01 14.41
C LYS A 168 26.98 13.31 14.57
N SER A 169 27.22 14.28 13.70
CA SER A 169 26.59 15.61 13.72
C SER A 169 25.09 15.60 13.43
N GLY A 170 24.58 14.51 12.84
CA GLY A 170 23.15 14.24 12.67
C GLY A 170 22.39 15.42 12.06
N PHE A 171 21.38 15.90 12.79
CA PHE A 171 20.48 16.98 12.36
C PHE A 171 21.21 18.27 11.96
N GLN A 172 22.25 18.68 12.68
CA GLN A 172 22.94 19.95 12.41
C GLN A 172 23.57 19.97 11.02
N HIS A 173 24.25 18.87 10.65
CA HIS A 173 24.88 18.75 9.34
C HIS A 173 23.84 18.64 8.21
N VAL A 174 22.78 17.85 8.41
CA VAL A 174 21.68 17.72 7.44
C VAL A 174 21.02 19.09 7.20
N CYS A 175 20.75 19.86 8.25
CA CYS A 175 20.17 21.19 8.10
C CYS A 175 21.06 22.17 7.33
N SER A 176 22.38 22.16 7.57
CA SER A 176 23.31 22.97 6.78
C SER A 176 23.23 22.60 5.30
N LEU A 177 23.30 21.30 4.99
CA LEU A 177 23.23 20.79 3.62
C LEU A 177 21.92 21.17 2.92
N LEU A 178 20.78 21.12 3.62
CA LEU A 178 19.49 21.51 3.05
C LEU A 178 19.42 23.02 2.79
N LYS A 179 19.99 23.85 3.68
CA LYS A 179 20.08 25.31 3.50
C LYS A 179 20.94 25.67 2.30
N ASP A 180 22.13 25.06 2.19
CA ASP A 180 23.07 25.30 1.08
C ASP A 180 22.44 24.93 -0.28
N LYS A 181 21.53 23.95 -0.28
CA LYS A 181 20.77 23.53 -1.46
C LYS A 181 19.47 24.31 -1.69
N GLY A 182 19.13 25.28 -0.84
CA GLY A 182 17.88 26.04 -0.93
C GLY A 182 16.61 25.20 -0.75
N VAL A 183 16.69 24.07 -0.04
CA VAL A 183 15.56 23.16 0.16
C VAL A 183 14.70 23.63 1.33
N GLN A 184 13.42 23.91 1.08
CA GLN A 184 12.43 24.11 2.14
C GLN A 184 12.01 22.77 2.74
N TRP A 185 12.26 22.56 4.04
CA TRP A 185 11.75 21.39 4.78
C TRP A 185 10.65 21.78 5.77
N VAL A 186 9.74 20.84 6.01
CA VAL A 186 8.61 20.99 6.93
C VAL A 186 8.96 20.33 8.26
N SER A 187 9.06 21.12 9.32
CA SER A 187 9.20 20.61 10.69
C SER A 187 7.86 20.09 11.23
N PHE A 188 7.87 19.45 12.40
CA PHE A 188 6.63 18.99 13.03
C PHE A 188 5.68 20.16 13.37
N SER A 189 6.19 21.27 13.90
CA SER A 189 5.38 22.46 14.19
C SER A 189 4.92 23.18 12.92
N ASP A 190 5.62 23.00 11.80
CA ASP A 190 5.16 23.47 10.49
C ASP A 190 3.97 22.63 10.00
N TRP A 191 4.03 21.31 10.20
CA TRP A 191 2.93 20.39 9.92
C TRP A 191 1.70 20.64 10.81
N GLU A 192 1.88 20.91 12.10
CA GLU A 192 0.76 21.22 13.02
C GLU A 192 -0.06 22.42 12.56
N ARG A 193 0.58 23.41 11.90
CA ARG A 193 -0.12 24.54 11.27
C ARG A 193 -0.98 24.10 10.09
N ILE A 194 -0.46 23.21 9.24
CA ILE A 194 -1.24 22.62 8.15
C ILE A 194 -2.44 21.87 8.73
N ASP A 195 -2.21 20.99 9.72
CA ASP A 195 -3.26 20.20 10.38
C ASP A 195 -4.36 21.08 10.98
N GLN A 196 -4.00 22.19 11.62
CA GLN A 196 -4.94 23.16 12.17
C GLN A 196 -5.80 23.80 11.08
N VAL A 197 -5.19 24.27 9.99
CA VAL A 197 -5.92 24.87 8.85
C VAL A 197 -6.87 23.85 8.22
N GLU A 198 -6.44 22.60 8.02
CA GLU A 198 -7.30 21.55 7.48
C GLU A 198 -8.53 21.29 8.38
N LYS A 199 -8.32 21.22 9.70
CA LYS A 199 -9.40 21.03 10.69
C LYS A 199 -10.39 22.20 10.68
N GLU A 200 -9.91 23.44 10.66
CA GLU A 200 -10.76 24.64 10.60
C GLU A 200 -11.62 24.68 9.33
N ARG A 201 -11.03 24.37 8.17
CA ARG A 201 -11.77 24.27 6.91
C ARG A 201 -12.81 23.15 6.94
N GLY A 202 -12.45 22.02 7.54
CA GLY A 202 -13.37 20.90 7.76
C GLY A 202 -14.56 21.29 8.63
N ALA A 203 -14.31 21.95 9.76
CA ALA A 203 -15.35 22.36 10.71
C ALA A 203 -16.42 23.24 10.06
N ARG A 204 -16.03 24.19 9.20
CA ARG A 204 -16.96 25.04 8.43
C ARG A 204 -17.89 24.25 7.50
N ARG A 205 -17.53 23.00 7.18
CA ARG A 205 -18.28 22.09 6.30
C ARG A 205 -18.88 20.89 7.04
N GLY A 206 -18.79 20.84 8.36
CA GLY A 206 -19.21 19.67 9.15
C GLY A 206 -18.35 18.42 8.92
N LYS A 207 -17.09 18.57 8.51
CA LYS A 207 -16.12 17.49 8.28
C LYS A 207 -15.03 17.48 9.37
N PRO A 208 -14.38 16.34 9.66
CA PRO A 208 -13.24 16.31 10.58
C PRO A 208 -12.05 17.17 10.11
N ARG A 209 -11.88 17.28 8.78
CA ARG A 209 -10.90 18.14 8.12
C ARG A 209 -11.24 18.31 6.64
N GLU A 210 -10.72 19.36 6.02
CA GLU A 210 -10.63 19.52 4.57
C GLU A 210 -9.15 19.49 4.19
N LYS A 211 -8.72 18.44 3.49
CA LYS A 211 -7.31 18.26 3.17
C LYS A 211 -6.85 19.29 2.15
N ILE A 212 -5.69 19.88 2.39
CA ILE A 212 -5.02 20.73 1.40
C ILE A 212 -4.32 19.81 0.40
N VAL A 213 -4.67 19.92 -0.88
CA VAL A 213 -4.12 19.08 -1.95
C VAL A 213 -3.08 19.79 -2.81
N ASP A 214 -2.99 21.12 -2.72
CA ASP A 214 -1.97 21.91 -3.41
C ASP A 214 -0.70 22.02 -2.56
N ILE A 215 0.42 21.55 -3.11
CA ILE A 215 1.70 21.52 -2.40
C ILE A 215 2.21 22.94 -2.12
N LYS A 216 1.97 23.91 -3.00
CA LYS A 216 2.44 25.29 -2.79
C LYS A 216 1.71 25.94 -1.63
N GLU A 217 0.40 25.70 -1.50
CA GLU A 217 -0.40 26.12 -0.36
C GLU A 217 0.09 25.46 0.95
N MET A 218 0.36 24.15 0.94
CA MET A 218 0.94 23.47 2.10
C MET A 218 2.26 24.11 2.53
N LEU A 219 3.16 24.36 1.57
CA LEU A 219 4.46 24.98 1.82
C LEU A 219 4.33 26.44 2.26
N PHE A 220 3.35 27.17 1.75
CA PHE A 220 3.05 28.54 2.19
C PHE A 220 2.61 28.54 3.65
N ILE A 221 1.65 27.70 4.03
CA ILE A 221 1.14 27.58 5.40
C ILE A 221 2.24 27.11 6.36
N ALA A 222 3.07 26.16 5.93
CA ALA A 222 4.26 25.69 6.66
C ALA A 222 5.37 26.76 6.72
N GLY A 223 5.46 27.66 5.74
CA GLY A 223 6.52 28.66 5.61
C GLY A 223 6.21 30.02 6.26
N SER A 224 4.95 30.32 6.59
CA SER A 224 4.48 31.68 6.98
C SER A 224 5.10 32.28 8.27
N LYS A 225 6.11 31.66 8.88
CA LYS A 225 6.77 32.12 10.12
C LYS A 225 8.30 32.05 10.10
N ARG A 226 8.94 31.93 8.92
CA ARG A 226 10.41 31.98 8.77
C ARG A 226 10.85 33.18 7.94
#